data_AF-A0A7X9XNN1-F1
#
_entry.id   AF-A0A7X9XNN1-F1
#
_cell.length_a   1.000
_cell.length_b   1.000
_cell.length_c   1.000
_cell.angle_alpha   90.00
_cell.angle_beta   90.00
_cell.angle_gamma   90.00
#
_symmetry.space_group_name_H-M   'P 1'
#
loop_
_entity.id
_entity.type
_entity.pdbx_description
1 polymer ?
#
loop_
_entity_poly.entity_id
_entity_poly.type
_entity_poly.pdbx_seq_one_letter_code
_entity_poly.pdbx_strand_id
1 'polypeptide(L)'
;MNIDLQKLIDILNELKTASISSTSDTIEATMKKYDMLFVGSEFNTIYSVELHHSINNIFNLKITMDELNSLLPTACNILNMGFEKMIAVNDIGKPNAAISYQITLWK
;
A
#
# COMPACT_ATOMS: atom_id res chain seq x y z
N MET A 1 -3.23 -14.40 -15.76
CA MET A 1 -2.99 -13.52 -14.60
C MET A 1 -3.47 -12.12 -14.96
N ASN A 2 -4.24 -11.45 -14.11
CA ASN A 2 -4.74 -10.09 -14.36
C ASN A 2 -3.53 -9.13 -14.47
N ILE A 3 -3.45 -8.33 -15.55
CA ILE A 3 -2.32 -7.41 -15.81
C ILE A 3 -2.16 -6.42 -14.65
N ASP A 4 -3.27 -5.94 -14.08
CA ASP A 4 -3.25 -4.97 -12.99
C ASP A 4 -2.80 -5.62 -11.67
N LEU A 5 -3.13 -6.91 -11.46
CA LEU A 5 -2.59 -7.67 -10.33
C LEU A 5 -1.07 -7.81 -10.43
N GLN A 6 -0.54 -8.14 -11.61
CA GLN A 6 0.90 -8.28 -11.78
C GLN A 6 1.61 -6.95 -11.54
N LYS A 7 1.09 -5.84 -12.10
CA LYS A 7 1.66 -4.51 -11.86
C LYS A 7 1.61 -4.12 -10.39
N LEU A 8 0.51 -4.43 -9.70
CA LEU A 8 0.40 -4.18 -8.26
C LEU A 8 1.46 -4.97 -7.47
N ILE A 9 1.69 -6.24 -7.83
CA ILE A 9 2.74 -7.07 -7.22
C ILE A 9 4.12 -6.43 -7.44
N ASP A 10 4.41 -5.99 -8.66
CA ASP A 10 5.69 -5.35 -9.00
C ASP A 10 5.89 -4.06 -8.19
N ILE A 11 4.86 -3.21 -8.10
CA ILE A 11 4.86 -1.96 -7.32
C ILE A 11 5.09 -2.26 -5.84
N LEU A 12 4.33 -3.18 -5.24
CA LEU A 12 4.49 -3.54 -3.82
C LEU A 12 5.90 -4.10 -3.54
N ASN A 13 6.46 -4.88 -4.45
CA ASN A 13 7.82 -5.38 -4.31
C ASN A 13 8.89 -4.28 -4.42
N GLU A 14 8.68 -3.28 -5.29
CA GLU A 14 9.52 -2.08 -5.35
C GLU A 14 9.45 -1.30 -4.02
N LEU A 15 8.24 -1.04 -3.51
CA LEU A 15 8.05 -0.33 -2.24
C LEU A 15 8.66 -1.07 -1.06
N LYS A 16 8.55 -2.41 -1.03
CA LYS A 16 9.25 -3.26 -0.06
C LYS A 16 10.76 -3.06 -0.13
N THR A 17 11.33 -3.08 -1.32
CA THR A 17 12.79 -2.89 -1.52
C THR A 17 13.22 -1.49 -1.10
N ALA A 18 12.42 -0.47 -1.40
CA ALA A 18 12.68 0.91 -0.99
C ALA A 18 12.60 1.06 0.54
N SER A 19 11.64 0.42 1.19
CA SER A 19 11.52 0.38 2.65
C SER A 19 12.74 -0.29 3.30
N ILE A 20 13.13 -1.49 2.84
CA ILE A 20 14.30 -2.24 3.36
C ILE A 20 15.60 -1.44 3.22
N SER A 21 15.75 -0.67 2.14
CA SER A 21 16.96 0.12 1.89
C SER A 21 16.95 1.50 2.55
N SER A 22 15.84 1.91 3.16
CA SER A 22 15.72 3.22 3.81
C SER A 22 16.22 3.20 5.26
N THR A 23 16.83 4.31 5.68
CA THR A 23 17.23 4.60 7.06
C THR A 23 16.48 5.82 7.58
N SER A 24 16.66 6.17 8.85
CA SER A 24 16.12 7.41 9.43
C SER A 24 16.46 8.66 8.62
N ASP A 25 17.63 8.67 7.98
CA ASP A 25 18.17 9.84 7.27
C ASP A 25 17.68 9.91 5.82
N THR A 26 17.31 8.77 5.23
CA THR A 26 16.88 8.68 3.82
C THR A 26 15.37 8.53 3.65
N ILE A 27 14.65 8.15 4.70
CA ILE A 27 13.22 7.82 4.59
C ILE A 27 12.39 9.01 4.11
N GLU A 28 12.74 10.24 4.49
CA GLU A 28 12.04 11.45 4.02
C GLU A 28 12.10 11.57 2.49
N ALA A 29 13.25 11.25 1.88
CA ALA A 29 13.41 11.26 0.42
C ALA A 29 12.60 10.14 -0.24
N THR A 30 12.56 8.95 0.38
CA THR A 30 11.72 7.83 -0.08
C THR A 30 10.24 8.19 -0.05
N MET A 31 9.76 8.81 1.04
CA MET A 31 8.37 9.26 1.16
C MET A 31 8.02 10.31 0.11
N LYS A 32 8.91 11.28 -0.14
CA LYS A 32 8.73 12.27 -1.21
C LYS A 32 8.72 11.65 -2.60
N LYS A 33 9.56 10.64 -2.86
CA LYS A 33 9.63 9.95 -4.15
C LYS A 33 8.31 9.27 -4.52
N TYR A 34 7.69 8.61 -3.54
CA TYR A 34 6.46 7.85 -3.76
C TYR A 34 5.19 8.60 -3.38
N ASP A 35 5.32 9.81 -2.84
CA ASP A 35 4.22 10.63 -2.34
C ASP A 35 3.32 9.86 -1.35
N MET A 36 3.96 9.19 -0.39
CA MET A 36 3.28 8.36 0.61
C MET A 36 4.15 8.18 1.85
N LEU A 37 3.49 7.99 2.99
CA LEU A 37 4.18 7.70 4.25
C LEU A 37 4.58 6.23 4.36
N PHE A 38 5.79 6.02 4.88
CA PHE A 38 6.31 4.75 5.37
C PHE A 38 6.44 4.83 6.89
N VAL A 39 5.56 4.16 7.62
CA VAL A 39 5.41 4.28 9.07
C VAL A 39 5.88 3.02 9.80
N GLY A 40 5.91 3.09 11.14
CA GLY A 40 6.46 2.07 12.02
C GLY A 40 7.95 2.30 12.29
N SER A 41 8.48 1.66 13.33
CA SER A 41 9.89 1.79 13.72
C SER A 41 10.87 1.32 12.64
N GLU A 42 10.41 0.48 11.72
CA GLU A 42 11.19 -0.09 10.62
C GLU A 42 10.79 0.49 9.26
N PHE A 43 9.91 1.51 9.23
CA PHE A 43 9.36 2.09 8.00
C PHE A 43 8.77 1.04 7.04
N ASN A 44 8.26 -0.07 7.59
CA ASN A 44 7.78 -1.24 6.85
C ASN A 44 6.27 -1.24 6.64
N THR A 45 5.57 -0.21 7.10
CA THR A 45 4.11 -0.14 7.04
C THR A 45 3.64 1.03 6.17
N ILE A 46 2.64 0.80 5.33
CA ILE A 46 2.04 1.80 4.44
C ILE A 46 0.51 1.72 4.49
N TYR A 47 -0.17 2.80 4.09
CA TYR A 47 -1.63 2.83 4.00
C TYR A 47 -2.11 2.78 2.55
N SER A 48 -3.07 1.91 2.27
CA SER A 48 -3.65 1.72 0.93
C SER A 48 -4.25 2.99 0.32
N VAL A 49 -4.70 3.96 1.13
CA VAL A 49 -5.25 5.23 0.65
C VAL A 49 -4.15 6.08 -0.02
N GLU A 50 -2.96 6.15 0.60
CA GLU A 50 -1.79 6.83 0.02
C GLU A 50 -1.20 6.01 -1.12
N LEU A 51 -1.17 4.68 -0.98
CA LEU A 51 -0.77 3.78 -2.06
C LEU A 51 -1.64 3.98 -3.30
N HIS A 52 -2.95 4.14 -3.15
CA HIS A 52 -3.87 4.42 -4.26
C HIS A 52 -3.49 5.72 -4.99
N HIS A 53 -3.18 6.77 -4.22
CA HIS A 53 -2.69 8.03 -4.78
C HIS A 53 -1.38 7.83 -5.55
N SER A 54 -0.40 7.17 -4.93
CA SER A 54 0.91 6.87 -5.51
C SER A 54 0.81 6.02 -6.78
N ILE A 55 0.01 4.96 -6.77
CA ILE A 55 -0.22 4.07 -7.91
C ILE A 55 -0.73 4.86 -9.13
N ASN A 56 -1.67 5.78 -8.91
CA ASN A 56 -2.26 6.58 -9.99
C ASN A 56 -1.31 7.67 -10.50
N ASN A 57 -0.60 8.37 -9.61
CA ASN A 57 0.15 9.59 -9.96
C ASN A 57 1.65 9.37 -10.20
N ILE A 58 2.25 8.38 -9.52
CA ILE A 58 3.69 8.06 -9.62
C ILE A 58 3.89 6.87 -10.56
N PHE A 59 3.15 5.78 -10.36
CA PHE A 59 3.28 4.56 -11.16
C PHE A 59 2.42 4.54 -12.42
N ASN A 60 1.55 5.54 -12.61
CA ASN A 60 0.67 5.69 -13.77
C ASN A 60 -0.23 4.47 -14.05
N LEU A 61 -0.60 3.72 -13.01
CA LEU A 61 -1.55 2.61 -13.09
C LEU A 61 -2.92 3.14 -12.66
N LYS A 62 -3.81 3.35 -13.63
CA LYS A 62 -5.16 3.88 -13.38
C LYS A 62 -6.06 2.80 -12.81
N ILE A 63 -6.29 2.84 -11.50
CA ILE A 63 -7.21 1.94 -10.79
C ILE A 63 -8.03 2.72 -9.77
N THR A 64 -9.25 2.28 -9.53
CA THR A 64 -10.12 2.77 -8.45
C THR A 64 -9.70 2.20 -7.10
N MET A 65 -10.17 2.82 -6.02
CA MET A 65 -9.92 2.31 -4.67
C MET A 65 -10.56 0.92 -4.47
N ASP A 66 -11.75 0.69 -5.05
CA ASP A 66 -12.43 -0.61 -4.96
C ASP A 66 -11.66 -1.71 -5.70
N GLU A 67 -11.14 -1.41 -6.90
CA GLU A 67 -10.26 -2.32 -7.64
C GLU A 67 -8.99 -2.62 -6.84
N LEU A 68 -8.32 -1.60 -6.30
CA LEU A 68 -7.13 -1.79 -5.46
C LEU A 68 -7.45 -2.68 -4.25
N ASN A 69 -8.52 -2.38 -3.52
CA ASN A 69 -8.97 -3.15 -2.36
C ASN A 69 -9.29 -4.61 -2.71
N SER A 70 -9.80 -4.88 -3.91
CA SER A 70 -10.06 -6.24 -4.38
C SER A 70 -8.78 -7.02 -4.71
N LEU A 71 -7.73 -6.33 -5.15
CA LEU A 71 -6.46 -6.92 -5.57
C LEU A 71 -5.46 -7.08 -4.42
N LEU A 72 -5.49 -6.18 -3.43
CA LEU A 72 -4.54 -6.10 -2.33
C LEU A 72 -4.37 -7.41 -1.56
N PRO A 73 -5.44 -8.10 -1.11
CA PRO A 73 -5.30 -9.37 -0.38
C PRO A 73 -4.53 -10.42 -1.19
N THR A 74 -4.81 -10.54 -2.48
CA THR A 74 -4.12 -11.50 -3.36
C THR A 74 -2.66 -11.11 -3.56
N ALA A 75 -2.37 -9.84 -3.86
CA ALA A 75 -1.00 -9.37 -4.07
C ALA A 75 -0.14 -9.51 -2.79
N CYS A 76 -0.69 -9.14 -1.63
CA CYS A 76 -0.02 -9.27 -0.34
C CYS A 76 0.29 -10.73 -0.02
N ASN A 77 -0.66 -11.64 -0.24
CA ASN A 77 -0.45 -13.08 -0.02
C ASN A 77 0.69 -13.64 -0.90
N ILE A 78 0.76 -13.24 -2.18
CA ILE A 78 1.83 -13.66 -3.09
C ILE A 78 3.21 -13.19 -2.60
N LEU A 79 3.28 -11.97 -2.05
CA LEU A 79 4.52 -11.36 -1.55
C LEU A 79 4.83 -11.69 -0.08
N ASN A 80 4.00 -12.50 0.59
CA ASN A 80 4.05 -12.79 2.02
C ASN A 80 4.05 -11.51 2.90
N MET A 81 3.24 -10.52 2.52
CA MET A 81 3.03 -9.26 3.26
C MET A 81 1.86 -9.39 4.23
N GLY A 82 1.95 -8.68 5.37
CA GLY A 82 0.82 -8.53 6.28
C GLY A 82 -0.15 -7.47 5.78
N PHE A 83 -1.46 -7.65 6.00
CA PHE A 83 -2.44 -6.61 5.74
C PHE A 83 -3.58 -6.67 6.76
N GLU A 84 -4.05 -5.49 7.17
CA GLU A 84 -5.13 -5.33 8.14
C GLU A 84 -6.18 -4.38 7.58
N LYS A 85 -7.44 -4.80 7.64
CA LYS A 85 -8.56 -3.98 7.17
C LYS A 85 -8.79 -2.82 8.14
N MET A 86 -8.94 -1.63 7.58
CA MET A 86 -9.25 -0.39 8.26
C MET A 86 -10.61 0.14 7.80
N ILE A 87 -11.33 0.76 8.74
CA ILE A 87 -12.57 1.50 8.50
C ILE A 87 -12.46 2.84 9.21
N ALA A 88 -13.03 3.89 8.62
CA ALA A 88 -13.10 5.18 9.30
C ALA A 88 -13.93 5.05 10.57
N VAL A 89 -13.51 5.70 11.66
CA VAL A 89 -14.20 5.64 12.96
C VAL A 89 -15.67 6.07 12.83
N ASN A 90 -15.95 7.07 12.00
CA ASN A 90 -17.29 7.59 11.75
C ASN A 90 -18.19 6.61 10.96
N ASP A 91 -17.63 5.54 10.41
CA ASP A 91 -18.33 4.53 9.62
C ASP A 91 -18.48 3.19 10.35
N ILE A 92 -18.02 3.09 11.60
CA ILE A 92 -18.22 1.91 12.43
C ILE A 92 -19.71 1.60 12.54
N GLY A 93 -20.09 0.36 12.22
CA GLY A 93 -21.48 -0.13 12.26
C GLY A 93 -22.32 0.18 11.02
N LYS A 94 -21.80 0.92 10.03
CA LYS A 94 -22.50 1.14 8.77
C LYS A 94 -22.35 -0.07 7.83
N PRO A 95 -23.42 -0.48 7.12
CA PRO A 95 -23.39 -1.68 6.26
C PRO A 95 -22.43 -1.56 5.07
N ASN A 96 -22.15 -0.35 4.61
CA ASN A 96 -21.30 -0.06 3.44
C ASN A 96 -20.14 0.89 3.80
N ALA A 97 -19.53 0.70 4.96
CA ALA A 97 -18.36 1.48 5.36
C ALA A 97 -17.26 1.34 4.30
N ALA A 98 -16.69 2.48 3.86
CA ALA A 98 -15.53 2.46 2.97
C ALA A 98 -14.36 1.78 3.69
N ILE A 99 -13.70 0.87 2.99
CA ILE A 99 -12.62 0.07 3.55
C ILE A 99 -11.29 0.54 2.97
N SER A 100 -10.26 0.45 3.80
CA SER A 100 -8.88 0.59 3.39
C SER A 100 -8.06 -0.49 4.10
N TYR A 101 -6.78 -0.55 3.80
CA TYR A 101 -5.83 -1.45 4.42
C TYR A 101 -4.62 -0.70 4.96
N GLN A 102 -4.14 -1.16 6.10
CA GLN A 102 -2.75 -1.04 6.53
C GLN A 102 -1.99 -2.24 5.98
N ILE A 103 -0.83 -2.02 5.37
CA ILE A 103 -0.02 -3.07 4.74
C ILE A 103 1.36 -3.07 5.37
N THR A 104 1.80 -4.23 5.86
CA THR A 104 3.15 -4.48 6.36
C THR A 104 3.97 -5.16 5.28
N LEU A 105 4.88 -4.41 4.66
CA LEU A 105 5.66 -4.80 3.48
C LEU A 105 6.66 -5.93 3.74
N TRP A 106 7.19 -6.01 4.97
CA TRP A 106 8.13 -7.05 5.40
C TRP A 106 8.18 -7.14 6.94
N LYS A 107 8.69 -8.26 7.43
CA LYS A 107 8.99 -8.55 8.84
C LYS A 107 10.41 -9.10 8.95
#